data_AF-A0A258JDT7-F1
#
_entry.id   AF-A0A258JDT7-F1
#
_cell.length_a   1.000
_cell.length_b   1.000
_cell.length_c   1.000
_cell.angle_alpha   90.00
_cell.angle_beta   90.00
_cell.angle_gamma   90.00
#
_symmetry.space_group_name_H-M   'P 1'
#
loop_
_entity.id
_entity.type
_entity.pdbx_description
1 polymer ?
#
loop_
_entity_poly.entity_id
_entity_poly.type
_entity_poly.pdbx_seq_one_letter_code
_entity_poly.pdbx_strand_id
1 'polypeptide(L)'
;GGGGGGCTSESEKPSALRRIFHHFTFYGFMFCFAATCLATVYHYAFGWHAPYALLSGPVLLGSIGGLGLLIGPAGLFVLARRRDPVLVDKPRLGMDTAFLSMLFLTSLTGFALMLLRDSAAMGLLLAVHLGVVLGLFLSLPYGKFVHGLYRYLALVKYNKERKTATFVE
;
A
#
# COMPACT_ATOMS: atom_id res chain seq x y z
N GLY A 1 -3.69 3.36 25.61
CA GLY A 1 -3.88 4.82 25.51
C GLY A 1 -4.79 5.13 24.35
N GLY A 2 -6.06 5.42 24.64
CA GLY A 2 -6.97 6.03 23.68
C GLY A 2 -6.52 7.46 23.42
N GLY A 3 -6.24 7.78 22.17
CA GLY A 3 -5.82 9.11 21.77
C GLY A 3 -6.42 9.42 20.42
N GLY A 4 -7.58 10.08 20.44
CA GLY A 4 -8.10 10.86 19.32
C GLY A 4 -7.23 12.08 19.01
N GLY A 5 -5.91 11.90 18.99
CA GLY A 5 -4.92 12.92 18.66
C GLY A 5 -4.47 12.70 17.23
N GLY A 6 -5.26 13.18 16.27
CA GLY A 6 -4.70 13.50 14.98
C GLY A 6 -3.58 14.51 15.22
N CYS A 7 -2.32 14.14 14.94
CA CYS A 7 -1.21 15.08 15.05
C CYS A 7 -1.53 16.30 14.18
N THR A 8 -1.83 17.40 14.85
CA THR A 8 -1.99 18.74 14.32
C THR A 8 -0.74 19.10 13.53
N SER A 9 -0.91 19.44 12.26
CA SER A 9 0.13 20.03 11.44
C SER A 9 -0.27 21.46 11.16
N GLU A 10 0.33 22.41 11.90
CA GLU A 10 0.44 23.88 11.70
C GLU A 10 -0.79 24.71 11.30
N SER A 11 -1.90 24.07 10.99
CA SER A 11 -3.15 24.63 10.53
C SER A 11 -4.24 23.75 11.13
N GLU A 12 -5.21 24.39 11.76
CA GLU A 12 -6.25 23.88 12.65
C GLU A 12 -7.26 22.90 12.01
N LYS A 13 -6.86 22.11 11.01
CA LYS A 13 -7.69 21.11 10.36
C LYS A 13 -6.91 19.80 10.21
N PRO A 14 -7.36 18.66 10.78
CA PRO A 14 -6.78 17.37 10.47
C PRO A 14 -6.82 17.21 8.94
N SER A 15 -5.66 17.21 8.29
CA SER A 15 -5.56 17.38 6.85
C SER A 15 -6.33 16.25 6.14
N ALA A 16 -7.51 16.56 5.61
CA ALA A 16 -8.31 15.62 4.82
C ALA A 16 -7.47 15.00 3.69
N LEU A 17 -6.53 15.77 3.15
CA LEU A 17 -5.56 15.35 2.14
C LEU A 17 -4.66 14.20 2.58
N ARG A 18 -4.12 14.19 3.81
CA ARG A 18 -3.29 13.08 4.30
C ARG A 18 -4.09 11.78 4.39
N ARG A 19 -5.36 11.87 4.79
CA ARG A 19 -6.28 10.72 4.83
C ARG A 19 -6.59 10.23 3.41
N ILE A 20 -6.85 11.13 2.47
CA ILE A 20 -7.08 10.80 1.07
C ILE A 20 -5.86 10.09 0.47
N PHE A 21 -4.66 10.65 0.62
CA PHE A 21 -3.46 10.01 0.11
C PHE A 21 -3.19 8.65 0.77
N HIS A 22 -3.46 8.50 2.08
CA HIS A 22 -3.32 7.21 2.75
C HIS A 22 -4.32 6.17 2.21
N HIS A 23 -5.56 6.58 1.91
CA HIS A 23 -6.53 5.73 1.24
C HIS A 23 -6.08 5.37 -0.18
N PHE A 24 -5.52 6.31 -0.94
CA PHE A 24 -4.94 6.00 -2.25
C PHE A 24 -3.81 4.98 -2.15
N THR A 25 -2.89 5.12 -1.19
CA THR A 25 -1.81 4.14 -1.00
C THR A 25 -2.36 2.78 -0.55
N PHE A 26 -3.33 2.77 0.35
CA PHE A 26 -3.95 1.54 0.88
C PHE A 26 -4.75 0.80 -0.20
N TYR A 27 -5.66 1.50 -0.87
CA TYR A 27 -6.46 0.91 -1.96
C TYR A 27 -5.57 0.54 -3.15
N GLY A 28 -4.56 1.37 -3.49
CA GLY A 28 -3.58 1.05 -4.52
C GLY A 28 -2.81 -0.23 -4.23
N PHE A 29 -2.32 -0.41 -3.00
CA PHE A 29 -1.71 -1.67 -2.55
C PHE A 29 -2.69 -2.84 -2.65
N MET A 30 -3.94 -2.67 -2.19
CA MET A 30 -4.93 -3.74 -2.21
C MET A 30 -5.31 -4.17 -3.63
N PHE A 31 -5.42 -3.23 -4.57
CA PHE A 31 -5.61 -3.50 -6.00
C PHE A 31 -4.42 -4.22 -6.63
N CYS A 32 -3.19 -3.80 -6.30
CA CYS A 32 -1.97 -4.44 -6.79
C CYS A 32 -1.83 -5.88 -6.24
N PHE A 33 -2.11 -6.08 -4.96
CA PHE A 33 -2.15 -7.40 -4.34
C PHE A 33 -3.22 -8.30 -4.98
N ALA A 34 -4.43 -7.76 -5.18
CA ALA A 34 -5.51 -8.48 -5.87
C ALA A 34 -5.10 -8.86 -7.29
N ALA A 35 -4.37 -7.99 -8.02
CA ALA A 35 -3.84 -8.31 -9.34
C ALA A 35 -2.84 -9.47 -9.30
N THR A 36 -1.93 -9.52 -8.31
CA THR A 36 -0.99 -10.65 -8.13
C THR A 36 -1.72 -11.95 -7.78
N CYS A 37 -2.73 -11.90 -6.92
CA CYS A 37 -3.59 -13.05 -6.62
C CYS A 37 -4.36 -13.50 -7.87
N LEU A 38 -4.90 -12.57 -8.67
CA LEU A 38 -5.59 -12.91 -9.91
C LEU A 38 -4.63 -13.54 -10.92
N ALA A 39 -3.42 -12.99 -11.06
CA ALA A 39 -2.39 -13.51 -11.95
C ALA A 39 -1.99 -14.94 -11.58
N THR A 40 -1.78 -15.23 -10.29
CA THR A 40 -1.48 -16.57 -9.81
C THR A 40 -2.64 -17.54 -10.04
N VAL A 41 -3.89 -17.12 -9.79
CA VAL A 41 -5.08 -17.93 -10.11
C VAL A 41 -5.20 -18.18 -11.62
N TYR A 42 -4.99 -17.18 -12.47
CA TYR A 42 -5.01 -17.35 -13.92
C TYR A 42 -3.94 -18.33 -14.40
N HIS A 43 -2.74 -18.25 -13.82
CA HIS A 43 -1.63 -19.13 -14.19
C HIS A 43 -1.84 -20.58 -13.71
N TYR A 44 -2.22 -20.76 -12.44
CA TYR A 44 -2.34 -22.10 -11.83
C TYR A 44 -3.69 -22.77 -12.09
N ALA A 45 -4.80 -22.03 -12.12
CA ALA A 45 -6.14 -22.60 -12.27
C ALA A 45 -6.61 -22.63 -13.73
N PHE A 46 -6.31 -21.61 -14.53
CA PHE A 46 -6.74 -21.55 -15.93
C PHE A 46 -5.67 -22.04 -16.93
N GLY A 47 -4.43 -22.25 -16.49
CA GLY A 47 -3.36 -22.80 -17.32
C GLY A 47 -2.91 -21.90 -18.47
N TRP A 48 -3.36 -20.64 -18.49
CA TRP A 48 -3.00 -19.67 -19.53
C TRP A 48 -1.54 -19.28 -19.32
N HIS A 49 -0.63 -19.87 -20.08
CA HIS A 49 0.78 -19.48 -20.08
C HIS A 49 0.98 -18.22 -20.93
N ALA A 50 1.95 -17.40 -20.54
CA ALA A 50 2.32 -16.16 -21.21
C ALA A 50 2.45 -16.32 -22.74
N PRO A 51 2.11 -15.30 -23.56
CA PRO A 51 1.91 -13.89 -23.21
C PRO A 51 0.45 -13.50 -22.96
N TYR A 52 0.16 -12.94 -21.78
CA TYR A 52 -1.16 -12.43 -21.45
C TYR A 52 -1.47 -11.15 -22.25
N ALA A 53 -2.70 -11.04 -22.76
CA ALA A 53 -3.18 -9.83 -23.41
C ALA A 53 -3.15 -8.61 -22.45
N LEU A 54 -2.88 -7.43 -23.00
CA LEU A 54 -2.86 -6.14 -22.27
C LEU A 54 -4.20 -5.82 -21.57
N LEU A 55 -5.28 -6.49 -21.97
CA LEU A 55 -6.64 -6.39 -21.41
C LEU A 55 -6.97 -7.49 -20.39
N SER A 56 -5.99 -8.26 -19.92
CA SER A 56 -6.21 -9.25 -18.88
C SER A 56 -6.51 -8.55 -17.54
N GLY A 57 -7.47 -9.09 -16.78
CA GLY A 57 -7.86 -8.57 -15.47
C GLY A 57 -6.69 -8.21 -14.53
N PRO A 58 -5.60 -9.01 -14.45
CA PRO A 58 -4.43 -8.67 -13.65
C PRO A 58 -3.73 -7.38 -14.08
N VAL A 59 -3.63 -7.11 -15.39
CA VAL A 59 -2.95 -5.92 -15.91
C VAL A 59 -3.79 -4.67 -15.61
N LEU A 60 -5.10 -4.71 -15.84
CA LEU A 60 -5.99 -3.58 -15.55
C LEU A 60 -6.02 -3.24 -14.05
N LEU A 61 -6.18 -4.25 -13.18
CA LEU A 61 -6.14 -4.06 -11.73
C LEU A 61 -4.76 -3.57 -11.27
N GLY A 62 -3.70 -4.10 -11.86
CA GLY A 62 -2.32 -3.70 -11.60
C GLY A 62 -2.02 -2.27 -12.01
N SER A 63 -2.47 -1.82 -13.18
CA SER A 63 -2.28 -0.44 -13.67
C SER A 63 -3.03 0.57 -12.80
N ILE A 64 -4.29 0.28 -12.44
CA ILE A 64 -5.09 1.13 -11.55
C ILE A 64 -4.45 1.19 -10.15
N GLY A 65 -4.06 0.03 -9.61
CA GLY A 65 -3.39 -0.06 -8.31
C GLY A 65 -2.04 0.66 -8.28
N GLY A 66 -1.24 0.48 -9.33
CA GLY A 66 0.06 1.13 -9.50
C GLY A 66 -0.02 2.64 -9.63
N LEU A 67 -1.01 3.18 -10.37
CA LEU A 67 -1.27 4.62 -10.40
C LEU A 67 -1.59 5.18 -9.01
N GLY A 68 -2.42 4.46 -8.24
CA GLY A 68 -2.71 4.81 -6.84
C GLY A 68 -1.45 4.80 -5.95
N LEU A 69 -0.55 3.83 -6.16
CA LEU A 69 0.74 3.69 -5.47
C LEU A 69 1.83 4.65 -5.96
N LEU A 70 1.67 5.30 -7.10
CA LEU A 70 2.53 6.40 -7.54
C LEU A 70 2.08 7.70 -6.88
N ILE A 71 0.78 7.99 -6.94
CA ILE A 71 0.21 9.25 -6.45
C ILE A 71 0.20 9.33 -4.92
N GLY A 72 -0.15 8.24 -4.23
CA GLY A 72 -0.24 8.20 -2.76
C GLY A 72 1.10 8.50 -2.05
N PRO A 73 2.15 7.70 -2.29
CA PRO A 73 3.51 7.93 -1.79
C PRO A 73 4.10 9.28 -2.17
N ALA A 74 3.95 9.70 -3.43
CA ALA A 74 4.42 11.01 -3.87
C ALA A 74 3.72 12.15 -3.10
N GLY A 75 2.40 12.06 -2.93
CA GLY A 75 1.62 13.01 -2.13
C GLY A 75 2.03 13.03 -0.66
N LEU A 76 2.25 11.87 -0.05
CA LEU A 76 2.76 11.77 1.34
C LEU A 76 4.17 12.34 1.47
N PHE A 77 5.04 12.11 0.50
CA PHE A 77 6.43 12.58 0.52
C PHE A 77 6.51 14.11 0.35
N VAL A 78 5.72 14.68 -0.55
CA VAL A 78 5.58 16.14 -0.70
C VAL A 78 5.03 16.77 0.56
N LEU A 79 4.01 16.16 1.18
CA LEU A 79 3.43 16.66 2.42
C LEU A 79 4.38 16.52 3.61
N ALA A 80 5.22 15.46 3.63
CA ALA A 80 6.26 15.27 4.62
C ALA A 80 7.40 16.30 4.50
N ARG A 81 7.76 16.71 3.27
CA ARG A 81 8.75 17.78 3.03
C ARG A 81 8.24 19.18 3.36
N ARG A 82 6.93 19.40 3.33
CA ARG A 82 6.29 20.70 3.68
C ARG A 82 6.03 20.89 5.18
N ARG A 83 6.31 19.90 6.02
CA ARG A 83 6.12 20.00 7.48
C ARG A 83 7.32 20.66 8.13
N ASP A 84 7.09 21.49 9.14
CA ASP A 84 8.17 22.04 9.94
C ASP A 84 9.00 20.93 10.58
N PRO A 85 10.35 20.98 10.47
CA PRO A 85 11.25 19.99 11.04
C PRO A 85 11.20 19.93 12.58
N VAL A 86 10.54 20.90 13.23
CA VAL A 86 10.34 20.98 14.69
C VAL A 86 9.28 19.99 15.19
N LEU A 87 8.31 19.59 14.35
CA LEU A 87 7.21 18.66 14.70
C LEU A 87 7.53 17.19 14.36
N VAL A 88 8.78 16.91 13.98
CA VAL A 88 9.20 15.67 13.32
C VAL A 88 10.11 14.86 14.25
N ASP A 89 9.52 13.87 14.94
CA ASP A 89 10.27 12.89 15.75
C ASP A 89 11.16 12.01 14.84
N LYS A 90 12.42 12.45 14.68
CA LYS A 90 13.45 11.83 13.83
C LYS A 90 13.61 10.30 13.93
N PRO A 91 13.53 9.62 15.10
CA PRO A 91 13.82 8.19 15.17
C PRO A 91 12.71 7.28 14.62
N ARG A 92 11.47 7.75 14.47
CA ARG A 92 10.32 6.92 14.04
C ARG A 92 9.97 7.02 12.55
N LEU A 93 10.63 7.89 11.79
CA LEU A 93 10.32 8.12 10.38
C LEU A 93 11.00 7.14 9.44
N GLY A 94 12.20 6.65 9.78
CA GLY A 94 13.01 5.85 8.86
C GLY A 94 12.30 4.61 8.31
N MET A 95 11.59 3.89 9.17
CA MET A 95 10.85 2.68 8.77
C MET A 95 9.60 3.00 7.95
N ASP A 96 8.86 4.06 8.30
CA ASP A 96 7.69 4.49 7.53
C ASP A 96 8.11 4.97 6.13
N THR A 97 9.22 5.71 6.04
CA THR A 97 9.75 6.19 4.75
C THR A 97 10.31 5.06 3.90
N ALA A 98 10.95 4.07 4.51
CA ALA A 98 11.45 2.89 3.82
C ALA A 98 10.31 2.01 3.28
N PHE A 99 9.24 1.83 4.05
CA PHE A 99 8.05 1.13 3.60
C PHE A 99 7.37 1.85 2.43
N LEU A 100 7.25 3.18 2.53
CA LEU A 100 6.64 4.00 1.49
C LEU A 100 7.48 4.02 0.19
N SER A 101 8.81 4.04 0.31
CA SER A 101 9.70 3.95 -0.85
C SER A 101 9.67 2.56 -1.49
N MET A 102 9.57 1.48 -0.70
CA MET A 102 9.37 0.13 -1.23
C MET A 102 8.08 0.04 -2.05
N LEU A 103 6.96 0.56 -1.55
CA LEU A 103 5.69 0.61 -2.29
C LEU A 103 5.82 1.35 -3.63
N PHE A 104 6.51 2.49 -3.63
CA PHE A 104 6.78 3.26 -4.85
C PHE A 104 7.66 2.48 -5.83
N LEU A 105 8.75 1.87 -5.34
CA LEU A 105 9.66 1.06 -6.16
C LEU A 105 8.97 -0.16 -6.76
N THR A 106 8.07 -0.83 -6.01
CA THR A 106 7.26 -1.93 -6.54
C THR A 106 6.40 -1.46 -7.71
N SER A 107 5.74 -0.30 -7.58
CA SER A 107 4.92 0.26 -8.66
C SER A 107 5.76 0.67 -9.88
N LEU A 108 6.90 1.33 -9.65
CA LEU A 108 7.81 1.76 -10.71
C LEU A 108 8.36 0.56 -11.50
N THR A 109 8.84 -0.47 -10.79
CA THR A 109 9.34 -1.69 -11.43
C THR A 109 8.24 -2.48 -12.13
N GLY A 110 7.00 -2.46 -11.62
CA GLY A 110 5.84 -3.06 -12.29
C GLY A 110 5.47 -2.36 -13.61
N PHE A 111 5.47 -1.03 -13.65
CA PHE A 111 5.28 -0.28 -14.89
C PHE A 111 6.45 -0.47 -15.87
N ALA A 112 7.69 -0.52 -15.37
CA ALA A 112 8.86 -0.79 -16.19
C ALA A 112 8.79 -2.18 -16.87
N LEU A 113 8.32 -3.20 -16.14
CA LEU A 113 8.07 -4.53 -16.69
C LEU A 113 7.04 -4.52 -17.82
N MET A 114 5.99 -3.70 -17.70
CA MET A 114 4.96 -3.58 -18.73
C MET A 114 5.52 -2.93 -20.00
N LEU A 115 6.39 -1.92 -19.88
CA LEU A 115 7.03 -1.24 -21.01
C LEU A 115 8.10 -2.09 -21.70
N LEU A 116 8.86 -2.88 -20.94
CA LEU A 116 9.98 -3.69 -21.45
C LEU A 116 9.63 -5.17 -21.66
N ARG A 117 8.34 -5.53 -21.74
CA ARG A 117 7.90 -6.94 -21.86
C ARG A 117 8.47 -7.67 -23.08
N ASP A 118 8.73 -6.94 -24.17
CA ASP A 118 9.22 -7.51 -25.45
C ASP A 118 10.75 -7.48 -25.55
N SER A 119 11.45 -7.10 -24.48
CA SER A 119 12.91 -7.00 -24.45
C SER A 119 13.58 -8.20 -23.75
N ALA A 120 14.80 -8.53 -24.18
CA ALA A 120 15.66 -9.53 -23.52
C ALA A 120 15.94 -9.22 -22.03
N ALA A 121 15.73 -7.97 -21.60
CA ALA A 121 15.85 -7.54 -20.21
C ALA A 121 14.69 -7.97 -19.30
N MET A 122 13.64 -8.62 -19.84
CA MET A 122 12.44 -9.02 -19.09
C MET A 122 12.79 -9.90 -17.87
N GLY A 123 13.67 -10.89 -18.03
CA GLY A 123 14.04 -11.79 -16.93
C GLY A 123 14.72 -11.08 -15.76
N LEU A 124 15.62 -10.12 -16.05
CA LEU A 124 16.31 -9.33 -15.04
C LEU A 124 15.34 -8.40 -14.31
N LEU A 125 14.48 -7.70 -15.05
CA LEU A 125 13.44 -6.85 -14.46
C LEU A 125 12.47 -7.64 -13.59
N LEU A 126 12.13 -8.87 -13.98
CA LEU A 126 11.25 -9.73 -13.21
C LEU A 126 11.91 -10.11 -11.88
N ALA A 127 13.18 -10.51 -11.91
CA ALA A 127 13.94 -10.84 -10.70
C ALA A 127 14.04 -9.63 -9.75
N VAL A 128 14.33 -8.43 -10.29
CA VAL A 128 14.37 -7.19 -9.51
C VAL A 128 13.01 -6.89 -8.90
N HIS A 129 11.93 -6.95 -9.69
CA HIS A 129 10.58 -6.70 -9.21
C HIS A 129 10.18 -7.67 -8.09
N LEU A 130 10.43 -8.97 -8.27
CA LEU A 130 10.14 -9.99 -7.26
C LEU A 130 10.95 -9.76 -5.97
N GLY A 131 12.22 -9.35 -6.09
CA GLY A 131 13.04 -8.98 -4.93
C GLY A 131 12.47 -7.79 -4.15
N VAL A 132 12.00 -6.76 -4.86
CA VAL A 132 11.36 -5.60 -4.22
C VAL A 132 10.04 -6.00 -3.55
N VAL A 133 9.21 -6.81 -4.22
CA VAL A 133 7.95 -7.33 -3.65
C VAL A 133 8.23 -8.17 -2.41
N LEU A 134 9.23 -9.05 -2.44
CA LEU A 134 9.62 -9.84 -1.27
C LEU A 134 10.07 -8.96 -0.11
N GLY A 135 10.90 -7.94 -0.37
CA GLY A 135 11.31 -6.96 0.64
C GLY A 135 10.12 -6.17 1.22
N LEU A 136 9.13 -5.84 0.40
CA LEU A 136 7.89 -5.22 0.85
C LEU A 136 7.12 -6.16 1.79
N PHE A 137 6.95 -7.43 1.42
CA PHE A 137 6.28 -8.40 2.29
C PHE A 137 7.02 -8.65 3.60
N LEU A 138 8.35 -8.62 3.58
CA LEU A 138 9.17 -8.78 4.78
C LEU A 138 9.07 -7.56 5.70
N SER A 139 8.88 -6.35 5.16
CA SER A 139 8.73 -5.12 5.94
C SER A 139 7.29 -4.87 6.43
N LEU A 140 6.28 -5.47 5.80
CA LEU A 140 4.86 -5.39 6.22
C LEU A 140 4.62 -5.70 7.72
N PRO A 141 5.13 -6.80 8.31
CA PRO A 141 4.87 -7.13 9.72
C PRO A 141 5.53 -6.16 10.71
N TYR A 142 6.64 -5.54 10.32
CA TYR A 142 7.36 -4.58 11.16
C TYR A 142 6.80 -3.16 11.03
N GLY A 143 6.06 -2.87 9.95
CA GLY A 143 5.48 -1.56 9.70
C GLY A 143 4.22 -1.24 10.52
N LYS A 144 3.82 0.03 10.51
CA LYS A 144 2.55 0.50 11.11
C LYS A 144 1.30 -0.07 10.42
N PHE A 145 1.46 -0.76 9.29
CA PHE A 145 0.38 -1.38 8.53
C PHE A 145 -0.38 -2.40 9.38
N VAL A 146 0.35 -3.29 10.05
CA VAL A 146 -0.22 -4.32 10.94
C VAL A 146 -0.85 -3.71 12.18
N HIS A 147 -0.26 -2.66 12.73
CA HIS A 147 -0.84 -1.94 13.87
C HIS A 147 -2.21 -1.32 13.52
N GLY A 148 -2.35 -0.76 12.31
CA GLY A 148 -3.62 -0.24 11.82
C GLY A 148 -4.71 -1.32 11.73
N LEU A 149 -4.35 -2.51 11.24
CA LEU A 149 -5.25 -3.65 11.15
C LEU A 149 -5.70 -4.14 12.53
N TYR A 150 -4.76 -4.34 13.47
CA TYR A 150 -5.11 -4.74 14.84
C TYR A 150 -6.00 -3.71 15.53
N ARG A 151 -5.75 -2.41 15.33
CA ARG A 151 -6.61 -1.34 15.87
C ARG A 151 -8.02 -1.41 15.30
N TYR A 152 -8.15 -1.65 13.99
CA TYR A 152 -9.46 -1.82 13.36
C TYR A 152 -10.21 -3.03 13.93
N LEU A 153 -9.55 -4.18 14.04
CA LEU A 153 -10.14 -5.40 14.61
C LEU A 153 -10.58 -5.20 16.07
N ALA A 154 -9.77 -4.51 16.87
CA ALA A 154 -10.13 -4.18 18.25
C ALA A 154 -11.39 -3.29 18.34
N LEU A 155 -11.54 -2.31 17.44
CA LEU A 155 -12.74 -1.45 17.38
C LEU A 155 -13.98 -2.22 16.91
N VAL A 156 -13.83 -3.13 15.94
CA VAL A 156 -14.93 -3.99 15.49
C VAL A 156 -15.37 -4.94 16.61
N LYS A 157 -14.41 -5.55 17.32
CA LYS A 157 -14.67 -6.39 18.49
C LYS A 157 -15.40 -5.60 19.58
N TYR A 158 -14.90 -4.41 19.92
CA TYR A 158 -15.52 -3.53 20.90
C TYR A 158 -16.98 -3.16 20.54
N ASN A 159 -17.26 -2.85 19.27
CA ASN A 159 -18.62 -2.57 18.82
C ASN A 159 -19.54 -3.81 18.90
N LYS A 160 -19.01 -5.00 18.62
CA LYS A 160 -19.77 -6.25 18.75
C LYS A 160 -20.10 -6.56 20.22
N GLU A 161 -19.14 -6.36 21.11
CA GLU A 161 -19.33 -6.53 22.56
C GLU A 161 -20.33 -5.51 23.14
N ARG A 162 -20.24 -4.23 22.76
CA ARG A 162 -21.24 -3.22 23.15
C ARG A 162 -22.66 -3.61 22.72
N LYS A 163 -22.85 -4.03 21.46
CA LYS A 163 -24.17 -4.46 20.97
C LYS A 163 -24.70 -5.66 21.75
N THR A 164 -23.84 -6.61 22.09
CA THR A 164 -24.24 -7.81 22.85
C THR A 164 -24.60 -7.46 24.31
N ALA A 165 -23.84 -6.56 24.95
CA ALA A 165 -24.12 -6.10 26.30
C ALA A 165 -25.46 -5.34 26.42
N THR A 166 -25.83 -4.56 25.40
CA THR A 166 -27.14 -3.87 25.35
C THR A 166 -28.36 -4.78 25.15
N PHE A 167 -28.18 -6.08 24.87
CA PHE A 167 -29.30 -7.05 24.77
C PHE A 167 -29.49 -7.88 26.05
N VAL A 168 -28.67 -7.66 27.08
CA VAL A 168 -28.71 -8.41 28.35
C VAL A 168 -29.21 -7.55 29.53
N GLU A 169 -29.48 -6.27 29.30
CA GLU A 169 -30.29 -5.41 30.18
C GLU A 169 -31.74 -5.33 29.65
#